data_AF-A0A7X7XT17-F1
#
_entry.id   AF-A0A7X7XT17-F1
#
_cell.length_a   1.000
_cell.length_b   1.000
_cell.length_c   1.000
_cell.angle_alpha   90.00
_cell.angle_beta   90.00
_cell.angle_gamma   90.00
#
_symmetry.space_group_name_H-M   'P 1'
#
loop_
_entity.id
_entity.type
_entity.pdbx_description
1 polymer ?
#
loop_
_entity_poly.entity_id
_entity_poly.type
_entity_poly.pdbx_seq_one_letter_code
_entity_poly.pdbx_strand_id
1 'polypeptide(L)'
;MINDILSELLKNQEILGYVFVKQDKGEVFSKSSTDLAGEIVGGLGTSLVGLLSQVSNSLMMGDLEHIIVEMKRGRMIINKVDNDVLIVLTTKGGNLGTVTYSINKTIKKLREYI
;
A
#
# COMPACT_ATOMS: atom_id res chain seq x y z
N MET A 1 5.90 12.69 -11.63
CA MET A 1 6.34 11.31 -11.98
C MET A 1 5.81 10.27 -10.99
N ILE A 2 6.30 10.17 -9.74
CA ILE A 2 5.75 9.20 -8.75
C ILE A 2 4.25 9.44 -8.50
N ASN A 3 3.83 10.70 -8.34
CA ASN A 3 2.41 11.06 -8.21
C ASN A 3 1.55 10.62 -9.41
N ASP A 4 2.11 10.61 -10.62
CA ASP A 4 1.39 10.20 -11.83
C ASP A 4 1.20 8.68 -11.85
N ILE A 5 2.25 7.94 -11.47
CA ILE A 5 2.22 6.47 -11.32
C ILE A 5 1.18 6.08 -10.26
N LEU A 6 1.25 6.70 -9.07
CA LEU A 6 0.32 6.40 -7.97
C LEU A 6 -1.12 6.81 -8.30
N SER A 7 -1.32 7.90 -9.04
CA SER A 7 -2.64 8.33 -9.49
C SER A 7 -3.31 7.34 -10.44
N GLU A 8 -2.57 6.41 -11.06
CA GLU A 8 -3.17 5.32 -11.84
C GLU A 8 -4.02 4.37 -10.98
N LEU A 9 -3.71 4.21 -9.69
CA LEU A 9 -4.49 3.38 -8.78
C LEU A 9 -5.94 3.88 -8.71
N LEU A 10 -6.13 5.20 -8.70
CA LEU A 10 -7.44 5.83 -8.60
C LEU A 10 -8.30 5.69 -9.86
N LYS A 11 -7.76 5.14 -10.96
CA LYS A 11 -8.56 4.77 -12.14
C LYS A 11 -9.41 3.51 -11.88
N ASN A 12 -9.04 2.71 -10.88
CA ASN A 12 -9.86 1.61 -10.40
C ASN A 12 -10.87 2.14 -9.37
N GLN A 13 -12.17 2.07 -9.69
CA GLN A 13 -13.25 2.63 -8.86
C GLN A 13 -13.37 1.97 -7.47
N GLU A 14 -12.78 0.78 -7.29
CA GLU A 14 -12.77 0.10 -6.00
C GLU A 14 -11.69 0.63 -5.06
N ILE A 15 -10.72 1.40 -5.57
CA ILE A 15 -9.65 2.02 -4.78
C ILE A 15 -10.08 3.43 -4.37
N LEU A 16 -10.20 3.63 -3.06
CA LEU A 16 -10.62 4.89 -2.44
C LEU A 16 -9.45 5.86 -2.24
N GLY A 17 -8.24 5.33 -2.06
CA GLY A 17 -7.06 6.13 -1.82
C GLY A 17 -5.80 5.31 -1.66
N TYR A 18 -4.68 6.01 -1.59
CA TYR A 18 -3.37 5.44 -1.32
C TYR A 18 -2.53 6.32 -0.39
N VAL A 19 -1.57 5.68 0.27
CA VAL A 19 -0.43 6.32 0.93
C VAL A 19 0.81 5.56 0.51
N PHE A 20 1.79 6.24 -0.07
CA PHE A 20 3.10 5.69 -0.38
C PHE A 20 4.13 6.39 0.51
N VAL A 21 4.83 5.60 1.31
CA VAL A 21 5.90 6.07 2.20
C VAL A 21 7.23 5.67 1.60
N LYS A 22 7.99 6.67 1.19
CA LYS A 22 9.35 6.51 0.70
C LYS A 22 10.32 6.63 1.87
N GLN A 23 10.81 5.48 2.37
CA GLN A 23 11.48 5.40 3.67
C GLN A 23 12.87 6.04 3.70
N ASP A 24 13.60 6.02 2.59
CA ASP A 24 14.95 6.61 2.47
C ASP A 24 14.93 8.14 2.69
N LYS A 25 13.88 8.81 2.24
CA LYS A 25 13.72 10.28 2.29
C LYS A 25 12.70 10.76 3.31
N GLY A 26 11.95 9.85 3.92
CA GLY A 26 10.83 10.18 4.81
C GLY A 26 9.68 10.90 4.09
N GLU A 27 9.59 10.75 2.77
CA GLU A 27 8.55 11.40 1.96
C GLU A 27 7.26 10.58 1.99
N VAL A 28 6.11 11.26 2.12
CA VAL A 28 4.78 10.64 2.11
C VAL A 28 3.98 11.21 0.95
N PHE A 29 3.56 10.34 0.04
CA PHE A 29 2.69 10.67 -1.07
C PHE A 29 1.32 10.06 -0.81
N SER A 30 0.28 10.88 -0.69
CA SER A 30 -1.07 10.39 -0.44
C SER A 30 -2.12 11.09 -1.28
N LYS A 31 -3.17 10.36 -1.62
CA LYS A 31 -4.38 10.89 -2.25
C LYS A 31 -5.54 9.97 -1.91
N SER A 32 -6.68 10.55 -1.57
CA SER A 32 -7.88 9.80 -1.22
C SER A 32 -9.14 10.58 -1.60
N SER A 33 -10.22 9.86 -1.88
CA SER A 33 -11.57 10.41 -1.95
C SER A 33 -12.18 10.70 -0.57
N THR A 34 -11.51 10.28 0.50
CA THR A 34 -11.87 10.53 1.91
C THR A 34 -10.82 11.40 2.59
N ASP A 35 -11.19 12.01 3.72
CA ASP A 35 -10.21 12.67 4.59
C ASP A 35 -9.24 11.61 5.13
N LEU A 36 -7.98 11.69 4.70
CA LEU A 36 -6.94 10.69 4.98
C LEU A 36 -5.71 11.39 5.51
N ALA A 37 -5.42 11.18 6.80
CA ALA A 37 -4.17 11.62 7.41
C ALA A 37 -3.00 10.74 6.94
N GLY A 38 -2.44 11.09 5.77
CA GLY A 38 -1.43 10.29 5.07
C GLY A 38 -0.20 9.96 5.93
N GLU A 39 0.33 10.92 6.69
CA GLU A 39 1.49 10.70 7.57
C GLU A 39 1.20 9.69 8.67
N ILE A 40 0.04 9.79 9.32
CA ILE A 40 -0.36 8.88 10.41
C ILE A 40 -0.55 7.47 9.85
N VAL A 41 -1.31 7.33 8.76
CA VAL A 41 -1.55 6.03 8.11
C VAL A 41 -0.25 5.43 7.59
N GLY A 42 0.61 6.26 7.01
CA GLY A 42 1.95 5.87 6.56
C GLY A 42 2.80 5.29 7.68
N GLY A 43 2.93 6.02 8.80
CA GLY A 43 3.71 5.57 9.97
C GLY A 43 3.17 4.29 10.62
N LEU A 44 1.84 4.15 10.70
CA LEU A 44 1.22 2.90 11.17
C LEU A 44 1.49 1.74 10.22
N GLY A 45 1.37 1.96 8.91
CA GLY A 45 1.61 0.93 7.91
C GLY A 45 3.06 0.46 7.88
N THR A 46 4.03 1.36 7.94
CA THR A 46 5.46 1.00 8.02
C THR A 46 5.78 0.23 9.29
N SER A 47 5.20 0.62 10.42
CA SER A 47 5.35 -0.09 11.70
C SER A 47 4.82 -1.52 11.63
N LEU A 48 3.65 -1.72 11.02
CA LEU A 48 3.07 -3.06 10.82
C LEU A 48 3.93 -3.94 9.91
N VAL A 49 4.45 -3.38 8.82
CA VAL A 49 5.37 -4.09 7.91
C VAL A 49 6.63 -4.52 8.65
N GLY A 50 7.24 -3.64 9.45
CA GLY A 50 8.43 -3.95 10.25
C GLY A 50 8.16 -5.09 11.24
N LEU A 51 7.09 -4.97 12.02
CA LEU A 51 6.67 -6.00 12.98
C LEU A 51 6.44 -7.35 12.30
N LEU A 52 5.63 -7.39 11.24
CA LEU A 52 5.27 -8.65 10.58
C LEU A 52 6.41 -9.24 9.74
N SER A 53 7.35 -8.42 9.28
CA SER A 53 8.59 -8.93 8.66
C SER A 53 9.45 -9.70 9.67
N GLN A 54 9.54 -9.22 10.91
CA GLN A 54 10.23 -9.96 11.98
C GLN A 54 9.55 -11.28 12.30
N VAL A 55 8.21 -11.29 12.32
CA VAL A 55 7.43 -12.53 12.49
C VAL A 55 7.68 -13.50 11.34
N SER A 56 7.61 -13.03 10.08
CA SER A 56 7.83 -13.87 8.89
C SER A 56 9.22 -14.53 8.91
N ASN A 57 10.26 -13.74 9.23
CA ASN A 57 11.63 -14.22 9.37
C ASN A 57 11.75 -15.25 10.50
N SER A 58 11.12 -15.02 11.65
CA SER A 58 11.15 -15.94 12.79
C SER A 58 10.44 -17.26 12.49
N LEU A 59 9.41 -17.24 11.64
CA LEU A 59 8.68 -18.42 11.19
C LEU A 59 9.34 -19.11 9.99
N MET A 60 10.44 -18.56 9.46
CA MET A 60 11.12 -19.04 8.25
C MET A 60 10.20 -19.12 7.02
N MET A 61 9.23 -18.20 6.92
CA MET A 61 8.23 -18.17 5.84
C MET A 61 8.63 -17.29 4.64
N GLY A 62 9.88 -16.80 4.63
CA GLY A 62 10.39 -15.91 3.60
C GLY A 62 9.97 -14.45 3.81
N ASP A 63 10.02 -13.67 2.74
CA ASP A 63 9.75 -12.23 2.77
C ASP A 63 8.26 -11.92 2.87
N LEU A 64 7.92 -10.94 3.72
CA LEU A 64 6.58 -10.38 3.77
C LEU A 64 6.28 -9.61 2.48
N GLU A 65 5.33 -10.11 1.69
CA GLU A 65 4.88 -9.44 0.46
C GLU A 65 3.88 -8.33 0.75
N HIS A 66 2.78 -8.67 1.44
CA HIS A 66 1.70 -7.74 1.74
C HIS A 66 0.86 -8.17 2.94
N ILE A 67 0.08 -7.24 3.47
CA ILE A 67 -0.86 -7.41 4.59
C ILE A 67 -2.24 -6.94 4.11
N ILE A 68 -3.28 -7.72 4.36
CA ILE A 68 -4.67 -7.32 4.08
C ILE A 68 -5.42 -7.21 5.41
N VAL A 69 -5.92 -6.02 5.69
CA VAL A 69 -6.77 -5.75 6.85
C VAL A 69 -8.21 -5.56 6.38
N GLU A 70 -9.06 -6.53 6.71
CA GLU A 70 -10.49 -6.50 6.43
C GLU A 70 -11.24 -5.69 7.49
N MET A 71 -11.91 -4.63 7.07
CA MET A 71 -12.73 -3.80 7.95
C MET A 71 -14.21 -3.93 7.58
N LYS A 72 -15.11 -3.40 8.42
CA LYS A 72 -16.56 -3.45 8.17
C LYS A 72 -16.96 -2.72 6.89
N ARG A 73 -16.26 -1.65 6.53
CA ARG A 73 -16.62 -0.74 5.42
C ARG A 73 -15.65 -0.77 4.23
N GLY A 74 -14.54 -1.49 4.35
CA GLY A 74 -13.49 -1.47 3.35
C GLY A 74 -12.34 -2.39 3.70
N ARG A 75 -11.25 -2.26 2.96
CA ARG A 75 -9.99 -2.94 3.22
C ARG A 75 -8.85 -1.96 3.21
N MET A 76 -7.82 -2.27 3.99
CA MET A 76 -6.51 -1.65 3.89
C MET A 76 -5.52 -2.73 3.44
N ILE A 77 -4.87 -2.50 2.31
CA ILE A 77 -3.86 -3.42 1.76
C ILE A 77 -2.51 -2.71 1.86
N ILE A 78 -1.60 -3.25 2.66
CA ILE A 78 -0.26 -2.70 2.87
C ILE A 78 0.72 -3.59 2.12
N ASN A 79 1.47 -3.03 1.17
CA ASN A 79 2.40 -3.75 0.32
C ASN A 79 3.82 -3.26 0.60
N LYS A 80 4.75 -4.19 0.72
CA LYS A 80 6.17 -3.87 0.75
C LYS A 80 6.65 -3.62 -0.68
N VAL A 81 7.25 -2.46 -0.92
CA VAL A 81 7.83 -2.07 -2.22
C VAL A 81 9.32 -1.89 -2.00
N ASP A 82 10.04 -3.00 -1.99
CA ASP A 82 11.47 -3.06 -1.63
C ASP A 82 11.68 -2.51 -0.20
N ASN A 83 12.24 -1.30 -0.05
CA ASN A 83 12.36 -0.63 1.26
C ASN A 83 11.19 0.32 1.58
N ASP A 84 10.32 0.60 0.61
CA ASP A 84 9.19 1.52 0.73
C ASP A 84 7.89 0.78 1.07
N VAL A 85 6.84 1.52 1.41
CA VAL A 85 5.54 0.94 1.77
C VAL A 85 4.41 1.62 1.00
N LEU A 86 3.59 0.82 0.31
CA LEU A 86 2.38 1.27 -0.38
C LEU A 86 1.14 0.75 0.34
N ILE A 87 0.36 1.65 0.88
CA ILE A 87 -0.93 1.40 1.53
C ILE A 87 -2.03 1.78 0.56
N VAL A 88 -2.99 0.89 0.34
CA VAL A 88 -4.14 1.11 -0.55
C VAL A 88 -5.43 0.86 0.22
N LEU A 89 -6.34 1.83 0.16
CA LEU A 89 -7.67 1.74 0.75
C LEU A 89 -8.67 1.37 -0.31
N THR A 90 -9.51 0.37 -0.03
CA THR A 90 -10.54 -0.07 -0.99
C THR A 90 -11.92 -0.15 -0.37
N THR A 91 -12.93 -0.18 -1.23
CA THR A 91 -14.29 -0.59 -0.83
C THR A 91 -14.29 -2.04 -0.31
N LYS A 92 -15.36 -2.43 0.39
CA LYS A 92 -15.57 -3.80 0.84
C LYS A 92 -16.00 -4.74 -0.30
N GLY A 93 -16.80 -4.21 -1.22
CA GLY A 93 -17.41 -4.97 -2.32
C GLY A 93 -16.48 -5.20 -3.51
N GLY A 94 -15.38 -4.44 -3.59
CA GLY A 94 -14.45 -4.53 -4.70
C GLY A 94 -13.84 -5.92 -4.88
N ASN A 95 -13.70 -6.33 -6.14
CA ASN A 95 -13.05 -7.58 -6.49
C ASN A 95 -11.56 -7.50 -6.12
N LEU A 96 -11.13 -8.37 -5.21
CA LEU A 96 -9.75 -8.34 -4.72
C LEU A 96 -8.74 -8.64 -5.82
N GLY A 97 -9.07 -9.49 -6.79
CA GLY A 97 -8.18 -9.80 -7.93
C GLY A 97 -7.91 -8.58 -8.81
N THR A 98 -8.95 -7.78 -9.12
CA THR A 98 -8.77 -6.56 -9.93
C THR A 98 -8.01 -5.48 -9.17
N VAL A 99 -8.27 -5.32 -7.87
CA VAL A 99 -7.52 -4.43 -6.98
C VAL A 99 -6.05 -4.84 -6.93
N THR A 100 -5.77 -6.11 -6.63
CA THR A 100 -4.40 -6.63 -6.54
C THR A 100 -3.67 -6.51 -7.87
N TYR A 101 -4.35 -6.71 -9.01
CA TYR A 101 -3.76 -6.46 -10.33
C TYR A 101 -3.35 -4.99 -10.51
N SER A 102 -4.23 -4.04 -10.16
CA SER A 102 -3.91 -2.60 -10.20
C SER A 102 -2.73 -2.24 -9.31
N ILE A 103 -2.69 -2.81 -8.10
CA ILE A 103 -1.59 -2.62 -7.14
C ILE A 103 -0.28 -3.16 -7.72
N ASN A 104 -0.24 -4.42 -8.15
CA ASN A 104 0.98 -5.06 -8.67
C ASN A 104 1.51 -4.36 -9.92
N LYS A 105 0.62 -3.91 -10.81
CA LYS A 105 1.00 -3.10 -11.97
C LYS A 105 1.66 -1.78 -11.55
N THR A 106 1.14 -1.14 -10.51
CA THR A 106 1.69 0.12 -9.97
C THR A 106 3.03 -0.12 -9.27
N ILE A 107 3.15 -1.16 -8.45
CA ILE A 107 4.39 -1.55 -7.78
C ILE A 107 5.49 -1.83 -8.80
N LYS A 108 5.18 -2.57 -9.87
CA LYS A 108 6.14 -2.81 -10.96
C LYS A 108 6.67 -1.52 -11.56
N LYS A 109 5.78 -0.55 -11.82
CA LYS A 109 6.19 0.78 -12.31
C LYS A 109 7.04 1.50 -11.28
N LEU A 110 6.63 1.56 -10.01
CA LEU A 110 7.40 2.23 -8.95
C LEU A 110 8.84 1.71 -8.88
N ARG A 111 9.04 0.39 -8.95
CA ARG A 111 10.36 -0.25 -8.98
C ARG A 111 11.26 0.15 -10.14
N GLU A 112 10.71 0.64 -11.25
CA GLU A 112 11.49 1.15 -12.37
C GLU A 112 12.03 2.58 -12.10
N TYR A 113 11.55 3.25 -11.04
CA TYR A 113 11.86 4.64 -10.71
C TYR A 113 12.53 4.87 -9.34
N ILE A 114 12.48 3.89 -8.43
CA ILE A 114 13.04 4.00 -7.08
C ILE A 114 14.41 3.34 -6.97
#